data_AF-A0A0K0FX98-F1
#
_entry.id   AF-A0A0K0FX98-F1
#
_cell.length_a   1.000
_cell.length_b   1.000
_cell.length_c   1.000
_cell.angle_alpha   90.00
_cell.angle_beta   90.00
_cell.angle_gamma   90.00
#
_symmetry.space_group_name_H-M   'P 1'
#
loop_
_entity.id
_entity.type
_entity.pdbx_description
1 polymer ?
#
loop_
_entity_poly.entity_id
_entity_poly.type
_entity_poly.pdbx_seq_one_letter_code
_entity_poly.pdbx_strand_id
1 'polypeptide(L)'
;MKTYYKEKQDDKSNFDNNNTVVKPMKNPYLLERDEVLTRQQAEDVLEKIVQEARNYEVDLRGLFHENTRIKRKIQKNLTYTWEFPINYIIQGADTELIDKALDPMQNETCNRFKKQSTIPHGQPGLKFVKERRCWSYVSRTEECKFQDVSIEYECSTHDQSRADRDQYLTILEDNMKLGLL
;
A
#
# COMPACT_ATOMS: atom_id res chain seq x y z
N MET A 1 47.85 -31.92 -6.02
CA MET A 1 46.68 -31.65 -6.89
C MET A 1 45.51 -32.41 -6.30
N LYS A 2 44.57 -31.72 -5.64
CA LYS A 2 43.40 -32.33 -5.00
C LYS A 2 42.16 -31.72 -5.64
N THR A 3 41.47 -32.50 -6.46
CA THR A 3 40.20 -32.18 -7.08
C THR A 3 39.08 -32.34 -6.04
N TYR A 4 38.39 -31.26 -5.73
CA TYR A 4 37.16 -31.29 -4.93
C TYR A 4 35.97 -31.31 -5.90
N TYR A 5 35.21 -32.40 -5.90
CA TYR A 5 33.93 -32.49 -6.57
C TYR A 5 32.85 -31.82 -5.69
N LYS A 6 32.05 -30.95 -6.29
CA LYS A 6 30.91 -30.28 -5.64
C LYS A 6 29.70 -31.21 -5.79
N GLU A 7 29.27 -31.83 -4.70
CA GLU A 7 28.04 -32.63 -4.69
C GLU A 7 26.82 -31.71 -4.89
N LYS A 8 25.92 -32.14 -5.78
CA LYS A 8 24.59 -31.54 -5.98
C LYS A 8 23.80 -31.70 -4.70
N GLN A 9 23.32 -30.60 -4.14
CA GLN A 9 22.38 -30.65 -3.03
C GLN A 9 20.97 -30.74 -3.59
N ASP A 10 20.42 -31.96 -3.54
CA ASP A 10 19.05 -32.29 -3.90
C ASP A 10 18.04 -31.46 -3.09
N ASP A 11 16.99 -31.02 -3.77
CA ASP A 11 15.76 -30.47 -3.20
C ASP A 11 15.20 -31.41 -2.13
N LYS A 12 15.36 -31.02 -0.86
CA LYS A 12 14.61 -31.61 0.25
C LYS A 12 13.55 -30.62 0.70
N SER A 13 12.35 -30.81 0.17
CA SER A 13 11.11 -30.34 0.79
C SER A 13 10.93 -31.05 2.14
N ASN A 14 11.45 -30.47 3.22
CA ASN A 14 11.04 -30.81 4.58
C ASN A 14 10.15 -29.68 5.10
N PHE A 15 8.84 -29.86 4.91
CA PHE A 15 7.83 -29.04 5.56
C PHE A 15 7.68 -29.54 7.00
N ASP A 16 8.61 -29.14 7.87
CA ASP A 16 8.51 -29.42 9.29
C ASP A 16 7.41 -28.55 9.90
N ASN A 17 6.33 -29.24 10.26
CA ASN A 17 5.14 -28.78 10.97
C ASN A 17 5.50 -28.26 12.38
N ASN A 18 6.08 -27.07 12.47
CA ASN A 18 6.06 -26.31 13.72
C ASN A 18 4.92 -25.30 13.64
N ASN A 19 3.83 -25.68 14.33
CA ASN A 19 2.59 -24.94 14.51
C ASN A 19 2.83 -23.62 15.26
N THR A 20 3.54 -22.68 14.61
CA THR A 20 3.41 -21.27 14.94
C THR A 20 2.03 -20.89 14.43
N VAL A 21 1.14 -20.51 15.33
CA VAL A 21 -0.10 -19.82 14.95
C VAL A 21 0.33 -18.49 14.37
N VAL A 22 0.73 -18.50 13.10
CA VAL A 22 0.95 -17.31 12.31
C VAL A 22 -0.43 -16.70 12.21
N LYS A 23 -0.71 -15.67 13.03
CA LYS A 23 -1.90 -14.85 12.84
C LYS A 23 -1.90 -14.46 11.35
N PRO A 24 -2.89 -14.91 10.55
CA PRO A 24 -2.90 -14.63 9.14
C PRO A 24 -2.80 -13.12 8.94
N MET A 25 -2.06 -12.72 7.90
CA MET A 25 -1.89 -11.33 7.51
C MET A 25 -3.25 -10.64 7.58
N LYS A 26 -3.39 -9.64 8.45
CA LYS A 26 -4.56 -8.78 8.40
C LYS A 26 -4.39 -7.98 7.11
N ASN A 27 -5.05 -8.45 6.05
CA ASN A 27 -5.07 -7.91 4.69
C ASN A 27 -3.93 -8.32 3.74
N PRO A 28 -3.91 -9.56 3.24
CA PRO A 28 -2.87 -10.03 2.31
C PRO A 28 -2.93 -9.39 0.92
N TYR A 29 -4.03 -8.70 0.59
CA TYR A 29 -4.27 -8.15 -0.74
C TYR A 29 -4.01 -6.64 -0.84
N LEU A 30 -3.60 -5.98 0.26
CA LEU A 30 -3.29 -4.54 0.25
C LEU A 30 -1.80 -4.30 0.32
N LEU A 31 -1.33 -3.29 -0.42
CA LEU A 31 0.05 -2.83 -0.34
C LEU A 31 0.26 -2.25 1.07
N GLU A 32 1.37 -2.62 1.71
CA GLU A 32 1.70 -2.23 3.10
C GLU A 32 0.59 -2.51 4.13
N ARG A 33 -0.41 -3.33 3.75
CA ARG A 33 -1.58 -3.82 4.52
C ARG A 33 -2.76 -2.87 4.66
N ASP A 34 -2.64 -1.61 4.26
CA ASP A 34 -3.71 -0.60 4.34
C ASP A 34 -3.90 0.21 3.05
N GLU A 35 -3.05 0.03 2.04
CA GLU A 35 -3.13 0.75 0.79
C GLU A 35 -3.81 -0.08 -0.31
N VAL A 36 -4.92 0.43 -0.83
CA VAL A 36 -5.59 -0.14 -2.00
C VAL A 36 -5.06 0.51 -3.28
N LEU A 37 -4.38 -0.28 -4.10
CA LEU A 37 -3.88 0.15 -5.39
C LEU A 37 -4.93 -0.05 -6.49
N THR A 38 -5.02 0.91 -7.40
CA THR A 38 -5.62 0.68 -8.71
C THR A 38 -4.77 -0.34 -9.50
N ARG A 39 -5.37 -0.94 -10.53
CA ARG A 39 -4.65 -1.88 -11.40
C ARG A 39 -3.36 -1.31 -11.97
N GLN A 40 -3.39 -0.06 -12.45
CA GLN A 40 -2.21 0.61 -13.00
C GLN A 40 -1.13 0.80 -11.93
N GLN A 41 -1.51 1.22 -10.72
CA GLN A 41 -0.54 1.38 -9.63
C GLN A 41 0.08 0.04 -9.22
N ALA A 42 -0.71 -1.04 -9.21
CA ALA A 42 -0.21 -2.39 -8.93
C ALA A 42 0.77 -2.88 -10.02
N GLU A 43 0.46 -2.63 -11.29
CA GLU A 43 1.35 -2.93 -12.43
C GLU A 43 2.67 -2.13 -12.33
N ASP A 44 2.59 -0.84 -11.98
CA ASP A 44 3.78 0.01 -11.77
C ASP A 44 4.66 -0.44 -10.59
N VAL A 45 4.05 -0.95 -9.51
CA VAL A 45 4.79 -1.53 -8.36
C VAL A 45 5.46 -2.83 -8.76
N LEU A 46 4.74 -3.71 -9.46
CA LEU A 46 5.27 -4.98 -9.94
C LEU A 46 6.47 -4.77 -10.86
N GLU A 47 6.38 -3.82 -11.80
CA GLU A 47 7.50 -3.51 -12.70
C GLU A 47 8.76 -3.07 -11.93
N LYS A 48 8.61 -2.28 -10.86
CA LYS A 48 9.73 -1.84 -10.02
C LYS A 48 10.43 -3.01 -9.33
N ILE A 49 9.65 -3.94 -8.77
CA ILE A 49 10.19 -5.14 -8.10
C ILE A 49 10.97 -5.98 -9.11
N VAL A 50 10.43 -6.16 -10.32
CA VAL A 50 11.12 -6.91 -11.38
C VAL A 50 12.44 -6.24 -11.76
N GLN A 51 12.49 -4.91 -11.84
CA GLN A 51 13.74 -4.20 -12.12
C GLN A 51 14.77 -4.31 -11.00
N GLU A 52 14.35 -4.27 -9.73
CA GLU A 52 15.24 -4.49 -8.59
C GLU A 52 15.80 -5.91 -8.59
N ALA A 53 14.95 -6.93 -8.78
CA ALA A 53 15.39 -8.32 -8.85
C ALA A 53 16.41 -8.58 -9.98
N ARG A 54 16.27 -7.89 -11.13
CA ARG A 54 17.26 -7.93 -12.20
C ARG A 54 18.63 -7.40 -11.76
N ASN A 55 18.69 -6.39 -10.87
CA ASN A 55 19.94 -5.87 -10.34
C ASN A 55 20.65 -6.87 -9.39
N TYR A 56 19.90 -7.80 -8.81
CA TYR A 56 20.41 -8.89 -7.97
C TYR A 56 20.67 -10.20 -8.74
N GLU A 57 20.69 -10.15 -10.08
CA GLU A 57 20.87 -11.31 -10.98
C GLU A 57 19.84 -12.45 -10.76
N VAL A 58 18.67 -12.14 -10.22
CA VAL A 58 17.56 -13.10 -10.11
C VAL A 58 16.83 -13.16 -11.45
N ASP A 59 16.82 -14.33 -12.09
CA ASP A 59 16.17 -14.51 -13.39
C ASP A 59 14.65 -14.69 -13.26
N LEU A 60 13.91 -13.59 -13.51
CA LEU A 60 12.45 -13.57 -13.54
C LEU A 60 11.87 -13.58 -14.98
N ARG A 61 12.70 -13.83 -16.00
CA ARG A 61 12.31 -13.73 -17.43
C ARG A 61 11.18 -14.67 -17.84
N GLY A 62 10.96 -15.74 -17.09
CA GLY A 62 9.84 -16.67 -17.32
C GLY A 62 8.44 -16.09 -17.08
N LEU A 63 8.33 -14.87 -16.52
CA LEU A 63 7.05 -14.34 -16.05
C LEU A 63 6.50 -13.12 -16.84
N PHE A 64 7.32 -12.32 -17.54
CA PHE A 64 6.82 -11.05 -18.11
C PHE A 64 7.50 -10.60 -19.43
N HIS A 65 6.69 -10.14 -20.39
CA HIS A 65 7.09 -9.51 -21.65
C HIS A 65 7.55 -8.05 -21.45
N GLU A 66 8.47 -7.60 -22.30
CA GLU A 66 9.40 -6.50 -22.02
C GLU A 66 8.90 -5.04 -22.17
N ASN A 67 9.40 -4.20 -21.24
CA ASN A 67 9.86 -2.80 -21.35
C ASN A 67 8.87 -1.61 -21.24
N THR A 68 8.88 -0.88 -20.09
CA THR A 68 8.96 0.61 -20.03
C THR A 68 9.42 1.19 -18.68
N ARG A 69 10.57 1.87 -18.62
CA ARG A 69 11.12 2.51 -17.40
C ARG A 69 10.29 3.72 -16.90
N ILE A 70 9.82 3.72 -15.64
CA ILE A 70 9.18 4.89 -14.98
C ILE A 70 9.75 5.16 -13.56
N LYS A 71 10.02 6.45 -13.24
CA LYS A 71 10.54 6.92 -11.94
C LYS A 71 9.46 6.98 -10.84
N ARG A 72 9.84 6.71 -9.58
CA ARG A 72 8.98 6.73 -8.37
C ARG A 72 8.72 8.16 -7.85
N LYS A 73 7.77 8.86 -8.48
CA LYS A 73 6.78 9.69 -7.75
C LYS A 73 5.44 8.99 -7.96
N ILE A 74 4.38 9.34 -7.22
CA ILE A 74 3.02 9.13 -7.77
C ILE A 74 3.12 9.66 -9.18
N GLN A 75 2.91 8.79 -10.17
CA GLN A 75 3.01 9.16 -11.57
C GLN A 75 2.26 10.49 -11.68
N LYS A 76 2.90 11.55 -12.19
CA LYS A 76 2.29 12.88 -12.37
C LYS A 76 1.16 12.84 -13.41
N ASN A 77 0.41 11.76 -13.48
CA ASN A 77 -0.86 11.71 -14.16
C ASN A 77 -1.82 12.56 -13.31
N LEU A 78 -1.90 13.84 -13.66
CA LEU A 78 -2.73 14.87 -13.04
C LEU A 78 -4.22 14.49 -13.03
N THR A 79 -4.62 13.43 -13.72
CA THR A 79 -5.98 12.90 -13.78
C THR A 79 -6.53 12.47 -12.42
N TYR A 80 -5.70 12.15 -11.44
CA TYR A 80 -6.15 11.56 -10.18
C TYR A 80 -5.89 12.41 -8.94
N THR A 81 -5.60 13.71 -9.11
CA THR A 81 -5.52 14.67 -8.00
C THR A 81 -6.90 15.09 -7.52
N TRP A 82 -7.00 15.42 -6.23
CA TRP A 82 -8.22 15.97 -5.66
C TRP A 82 -8.40 17.45 -6.04
N GLU A 83 -9.63 17.82 -6.35
CA GLU A 83 -10.06 19.22 -6.38
C GLU A 83 -10.60 19.61 -5.01
N PHE A 84 -10.21 20.80 -4.54
CA PHE A 84 -10.63 21.29 -3.23
C PHE A 84 -11.84 22.24 -3.33
N PRO A 85 -12.80 22.17 -2.41
CA PRO A 85 -12.82 21.27 -1.25
C PRO A 85 -13.21 19.83 -1.61
N ILE A 86 -12.57 18.86 -0.97
CA ILE A 86 -12.93 17.44 -1.09
C ILE A 86 -14.25 17.23 -0.35
N ASN A 87 -15.27 16.79 -1.07
CA ASN A 87 -16.53 16.40 -0.45
C ASN A 87 -16.32 15.14 0.39
N TYR A 88 -16.92 15.08 1.57
CA TYR A 88 -16.93 13.86 2.37
C TYR A 88 -18.25 13.60 3.07
N ILE A 89 -18.53 12.32 3.32
CA ILE A 89 -19.63 11.86 4.16
C ILE A 89 -19.09 10.89 5.21
N ILE A 90 -19.82 10.75 6.32
CA ILE A 90 -19.49 9.81 7.39
C ILE A 90 -20.66 8.84 7.53
N GLN A 91 -20.38 7.54 7.38
CA GLN A 91 -21.38 6.49 7.48
C GLN A 91 -20.91 5.40 8.45
N GLY A 92 -21.43 5.45 9.68
CA GLY A 92 -21.15 4.45 10.72
C GLY A 92 -19.81 4.61 11.45
N ALA A 93 -18.96 5.56 11.04
CA ALA A 93 -17.73 5.93 11.73
C ALA A 93 -17.95 7.07 12.74
N ASP A 94 -16.97 7.25 13.64
CA ASP A 94 -16.99 8.30 14.67
C ASP A 94 -16.83 9.68 14.02
N THR A 95 -17.88 10.49 14.13
CA THR A 95 -17.95 11.79 13.48
C THR A 95 -17.01 12.80 14.13
N GLU A 96 -16.92 12.81 15.47
CA GLU A 96 -16.08 13.75 16.20
C GLU A 96 -14.60 13.46 15.94
N LEU A 97 -14.23 12.18 15.91
CA LEU A 97 -12.87 11.74 15.60
C LEU A 97 -12.44 12.20 14.20
N ILE A 98 -13.29 11.99 13.19
CA ILE A 98 -12.98 12.36 11.81
C ILE A 98 -12.89 13.87 11.65
N ASP A 99 -13.87 14.62 12.16
CA ASP A 99 -13.88 16.07 12.04
C ASP A 99 -12.63 16.67 12.74
N LYS A 100 -12.29 16.18 13.94
CA LYS A 100 -11.07 16.57 14.68
C LYS A 100 -9.77 16.20 13.97
N ALA A 101 -9.74 15.11 13.20
CA ALA A 101 -8.58 14.70 12.42
C ALA A 101 -8.40 15.57 11.15
N LEU A 102 -9.49 16.01 10.54
CA LEU A 102 -9.46 16.87 9.35
C LEU A 102 -9.09 18.32 9.69
N ASP A 103 -9.44 18.82 10.87
CA ASP A 103 -9.14 20.18 11.32
C ASP A 103 -7.65 20.58 11.22
N PRO A 104 -6.69 19.85 11.80
CA PRO A 104 -5.27 20.21 11.67
C PRO A 104 -4.80 20.16 10.21
N MET A 105 -5.28 19.19 9.41
CA MET A 105 -4.95 19.14 7.98
C MET A 105 -5.41 20.42 7.25
N GLN A 106 -6.59 20.93 7.59
CA GLN A 106 -7.11 22.16 6.99
C GLN A 106 -6.37 23.41 7.48
N ASN A 107 -5.96 23.43 8.75
CA ASN A 107 -5.24 24.56 9.35
C ASN A 107 -3.79 24.66 8.88
N GLU A 108 -3.13 23.53 8.64
CA GLU A 108 -1.70 23.46 8.34
C GLU A 108 -1.39 23.32 6.85
N THR A 109 -2.40 23.02 6.01
CA THR A 109 -2.22 22.81 4.57
C THR A 109 -3.25 23.58 3.74
N CYS A 110 -3.14 23.53 2.42
CA CYS A 110 -4.15 24.06 1.50
C CYS A 110 -5.33 23.09 1.28
N ASN A 111 -5.31 21.89 1.89
CA ASN A 111 -6.37 20.91 1.75
C ASN A 111 -7.65 21.43 2.43
N ARG A 112 -8.80 21.32 1.75
CA ARG A 112 -10.10 21.74 2.27
C ARG A 112 -11.09 20.59 2.17
N PHE A 113 -11.95 20.45 3.16
CA PHE A 113 -12.97 19.40 3.21
C PHE A 113 -14.35 20.00 3.36
N LYS A 114 -15.34 19.43 2.67
CA LYS A 114 -16.73 19.85 2.75
C LYS A 114 -17.62 18.67 3.12
N LYS A 115 -18.17 18.70 4.32
CA LYS A 115 -19.10 17.68 4.81
C LYS A 115 -20.41 17.75 4.02
N GLN A 116 -20.86 16.60 3.55
CA GLN A 116 -22.15 16.44 2.88
C GLN A 116 -23.07 15.59 3.77
N SER A 117 -24.38 15.79 3.66
CA SER A 117 -25.37 14.95 4.33
C SER A 117 -25.67 13.67 3.55
N THR A 118 -25.42 13.67 2.24
CA THR A 118 -25.65 12.56 1.31
C THR A 118 -24.60 12.59 0.20
N ILE A 119 -24.44 11.49 -0.54
CA ILE A 119 -23.52 11.41 -1.69
C ILE A 119 -24.12 12.18 -2.87
N PRO A 120 -23.52 13.29 -3.32
CA PRO A 120 -23.98 13.99 -4.52
C PRO A 120 -23.74 13.12 -5.76
N HIS A 121 -24.73 13.05 -6.64
CA HIS A 121 -24.62 12.26 -7.87
C HIS A 121 -23.52 12.81 -8.79
N GLY A 122 -22.66 11.91 -9.29
CA GLY A 122 -21.64 12.24 -10.29
C GLY A 122 -20.46 13.07 -9.77
N GLN A 123 -20.30 13.21 -8.45
CA GLN A 123 -19.19 13.96 -7.86
C GLN A 123 -18.22 13.03 -7.12
N PRO A 124 -16.91 13.34 -7.15
CA PRO A 124 -15.94 12.62 -6.36
C PRO A 124 -16.00 13.04 -4.89
N GLY A 125 -15.58 12.16 -4.01
CA GLY A 125 -15.50 12.45 -2.58
C GLY A 125 -15.02 11.27 -1.75
N LEU A 126 -14.97 11.47 -0.44
CA LEU A 126 -14.57 10.45 0.52
C LEU A 126 -15.78 9.99 1.32
N LYS A 127 -15.95 8.67 1.45
CA LYS A 127 -16.95 8.08 2.32
C LYS A 127 -16.24 7.39 3.48
N PHE A 128 -16.27 8.00 4.65
CA PHE A 128 -15.70 7.40 5.84
C PHE A 128 -16.63 6.32 6.38
N VAL A 129 -16.14 5.10 6.45
CA VAL A 129 -16.88 3.93 6.93
C VAL A 129 -16.18 3.31 8.12
N LYS A 130 -16.98 2.69 8.99
CA LYS A 130 -16.45 1.84 10.06
C LYS A 130 -16.43 0.40 9.58
N GLU A 131 -15.24 -0.10 9.29
CA GLU A 131 -15.01 -1.53 9.06
C GLU A 131 -14.00 -2.10 10.05
N ARG A 132 -13.73 -3.40 9.93
CA ARG A 132 -12.83 -4.15 10.82
C ARG A 132 -11.34 -3.93 10.53
N ARG A 133 -10.99 -3.02 9.62
CA ARG A 133 -9.61 -2.79 9.16
C ARG A 133 -9.48 -1.36 8.65
N CYS A 134 -8.35 -0.72 8.92
CA CYS A 134 -8.03 0.58 8.31
C CYS A 134 -7.50 0.39 6.89
N TRP A 135 -8.04 1.15 5.95
CA TRP A 135 -7.52 1.20 4.59
C TRP A 135 -8.05 2.40 3.84
N SER A 136 -7.28 2.84 2.83
CA SER A 136 -7.71 3.86 1.87
C SER A 136 -7.11 3.55 0.51
N TYR A 137 -7.76 4.05 -0.53
CA TYR A 137 -7.10 4.21 -1.81
C TYR A 137 -6.10 5.37 -1.77
N VAL A 138 -5.06 5.31 -2.59
CA VAL A 138 -4.18 6.46 -2.81
C VAL A 138 -4.73 7.38 -3.86
N SER A 139 -4.83 8.67 -3.47
CA SER A 139 -5.35 9.74 -4.31
C SER A 139 -6.83 9.52 -4.69
N ARG A 140 -7.34 10.32 -5.63
CA ARG A 140 -8.67 10.12 -6.22
C ARG A 140 -8.61 8.97 -7.23
N THR A 141 -9.48 7.98 -7.08
CA THR A 141 -9.50 6.81 -7.98
C THR A 141 -10.42 6.99 -9.19
N GLU A 142 -11.52 7.71 -9.02
CA GLU A 142 -12.56 7.88 -10.02
C GLU A 142 -13.08 9.33 -10.03
N GLU A 143 -13.51 9.84 -11.19
CA GLU A 143 -13.91 11.24 -11.31
C GLU A 143 -15.31 11.55 -10.77
N CYS A 144 -16.19 10.56 -10.78
CA CYS A 144 -17.62 10.76 -10.54
C CYS A 144 -18.15 9.92 -9.37
N LYS A 145 -17.27 9.49 -8.47
CA LYS A 145 -17.62 8.51 -7.43
C LYS A 145 -16.93 8.80 -6.11
N PHE A 146 -17.66 8.54 -5.03
CA PHE A 146 -17.10 8.51 -3.70
C PHE A 146 -16.28 7.24 -3.49
N GLN A 147 -15.07 7.38 -2.95
CA GLN A 147 -14.24 6.26 -2.55
C GLN A 147 -14.30 6.08 -1.03
N ASP A 148 -14.31 4.84 -0.61
CA ASP A 148 -14.38 4.49 0.80
C ASP A 148 -13.02 4.70 1.48
N VAL A 149 -13.08 5.22 2.71
CA VAL A 149 -11.95 5.30 3.65
C VAL A 149 -12.41 4.57 4.90
N SER A 150 -11.78 3.44 5.19
CA SER A 150 -12.15 2.64 6.34
C SER A 150 -11.33 3.03 7.55
N ILE A 151 -12.01 3.26 8.67
CA ILE A 151 -11.41 3.62 9.96
C ILE A 151 -11.85 2.62 11.03
N GLU A 152 -10.88 1.95 11.64
CA GLU A 152 -11.04 1.16 12.87
C GLU A 152 -10.42 1.92 14.06
N TYR A 153 -10.56 1.41 15.28
CA TYR A 153 -10.02 2.00 16.51
C TYR A 153 -8.47 2.05 16.53
N GLU A 154 -7.78 1.21 15.75
CA GLU A 154 -6.31 1.14 15.69
C GLU A 154 -5.81 1.17 14.24
N CYS A 155 -5.47 2.35 13.73
CA CYS A 155 -4.81 2.52 12.43
C CYS A 155 -3.31 2.86 12.62
N SER A 156 -2.44 2.29 11.79
CA SER A 156 -0.98 2.54 11.79
C SER A 156 -0.55 3.51 10.68
N THR A 157 0.63 4.13 10.80
CA THR A 157 1.23 5.04 9.81
C THR A 157 2.45 4.40 9.11
N HIS A 158 2.74 4.81 7.87
CA HIS A 158 3.71 4.17 6.96
C HIS A 158 4.99 5.00 6.65
N ASP A 159 5.40 5.88 7.57
CA ASP A 159 6.53 6.81 7.34
C ASP A 159 7.88 6.12 7.05
N GLN A 160 8.00 4.85 7.43
CA GLN A 160 9.17 4.05 7.14
C GLN A 160 9.38 3.78 5.64
N SER A 161 8.39 3.89 4.76
CA SER A 161 8.47 3.40 3.37
C SER A 161 9.18 4.33 2.37
N ARG A 162 9.92 5.32 2.88
CA ARG A 162 10.71 6.24 2.04
C ARG A 162 11.92 5.55 1.41
N ALA A 163 12.32 6.00 0.22
CA ALA A 163 13.47 5.45 -0.50
C ALA A 163 14.83 5.71 0.20
N ASP A 164 14.89 6.72 1.07
CA ASP A 164 16.05 7.05 1.89
C ASP A 164 15.99 6.46 3.31
N ARG A 165 14.99 5.60 3.60
CA ARG A 165 14.80 4.94 4.90
C ARG A 165 16.10 4.37 5.47
N ASP A 166 16.87 3.66 4.64
CA ASP A 166 18.05 2.92 5.10
C ASP A 166 19.21 3.84 5.52
N GLN A 167 19.10 5.16 5.29
CA GLN A 167 20.00 6.16 5.87
C GLN A 167 19.68 6.46 7.34
N TYR A 168 18.47 6.17 7.79
CA TYR A 168 17.95 6.55 9.11
C TYR A 168 17.60 5.35 9.99
N LEU A 169 17.29 4.19 9.40
CA LEU A 169 16.81 3.00 10.10
C LEU A 169 17.42 1.73 9.51
N THR A 170 17.55 0.70 10.34
CA THR A 170 17.94 -0.65 9.90
C THR A 170 16.76 -1.59 10.08
N ILE A 171 16.36 -2.27 9.00
CA ILE A 171 15.37 -3.34 9.08
C ILE A 171 16.08 -4.62 9.53
N LEU A 172 15.68 -5.16 10.67
CA LEU A 172 16.15 -6.46 11.14
C LEU A 172 15.24 -7.54 10.54
N GLU A 173 15.61 -8.05 9.37
CA GLU A 173 14.81 -9.03 8.63
C GLU A 173 14.55 -10.31 9.43
N ASP A 174 15.50 -10.72 10.28
CA ASP A 174 15.36 -11.87 11.18
C ASP A 174 14.17 -11.73 12.16
N ASN A 175 13.75 -10.50 12.43
CA ASN A 175 12.61 -10.19 13.29
C ASN A 175 11.29 -10.03 12.52
N MET A 176 11.31 -10.21 11.20
CA MET A 176 10.12 -10.17 10.35
C MET A 176 9.52 -11.57 10.20
N LYS A 177 8.20 -11.66 10.15
CA LYS A 177 7.54 -12.94 9.86
C LYS A 177 7.73 -13.30 8.40
N LEU A 178 7.95 -14.58 8.13
CA LEU A 178 8.08 -15.13 6.78
C LEU A 178 6.90 -14.69 5.89
N GLY A 179 7.21 -14.18 4.69
CA GLY A 179 6.21 -13.66 3.72
C GLY A 179 5.86 -12.18 3.89
N LEU A 180 6.68 -11.40 4.60
CA LEU A 180 6.49 -9.94 4.81
C LEU A 180 7.64 -9.07 4.27
N LEU A 181 8.58 -9.67 3.54
CA LEU A 181 9.58 -8.98 2.73
C LEU A 181 9.00 -8.70 1.35
#